data_AF-A0A956DFK0-F1
#
_entry.id   AF-A0A956DFK0-F1
#
_cell.length_a   1.000
_cell.length_b   1.000
_cell.length_c   1.000
_cell.angle_alpha   90.00
_cell.angle_beta   90.00
_cell.angle_gamma   90.00
#
_symmetry.space_group_name_H-M   'P 1'
#
loop_
_entity.id
_entity.type
_entity.pdbx_description
1 polymer ?
#
loop_
_entity_poly.entity_id
_entity_poly.type
_entity_poly.pdbx_seq_one_letter_code
_entity_poly.pdbx_strand_id
1 'polypeptide(L)'
;MDESPTSEPAEPPALGRGATTLLFVTVLVIATSGLVYELLAGTVASYVLGDSVTQFSTTIGTYLFAMGLGSYLSRFVKGDVARRFLEVELAAALVGGGSAPLLFLGFARAQSFEVLLYAVIVVIGTLVGLEIPLLMRILKERLAFEELVSKVLTFDYVGALFGS
;
A
#
# COMPACT_ATOMS: atom_id res chain seq x y z
N MET A 1 33.82 42.68 23.46
CA MET A 1 32.86 41.68 23.96
C MET A 1 31.69 41.75 23.00
N ASP A 2 31.91 41.25 21.78
CA ASP A 2 31.76 39.86 21.34
C ASP A 2 30.32 39.67 20.84
N GLU A 3 30.11 40.09 19.59
CA GLU A 3 28.90 39.80 18.83
C GLU A 3 28.91 38.32 18.47
N SER A 4 28.19 37.51 19.25
CA SER A 4 27.91 36.12 18.89
C SER A 4 27.07 36.09 17.59
N PRO A 5 27.46 35.33 16.56
CA PRO A 5 26.60 35.16 15.40
C PRO A 5 25.41 34.30 15.81
N THR A 6 24.21 34.86 15.74
CA THR A 6 22.95 34.10 15.79
C THR A 6 22.96 33.11 14.63
N SER A 7 23.18 31.84 14.93
CA SER A 7 23.07 30.74 13.97
C SER A 7 21.64 30.69 13.44
N GLU A 8 21.46 31.02 12.16
CA GLU A 8 20.21 30.77 11.45
C GLU A 8 19.82 29.28 11.58
N PRO A 9 18.53 28.97 11.80
CA PRO A 9 18.08 27.60 11.79
C PRO A 9 18.29 27.02 10.38
N ALA A 10 19.11 25.97 10.28
CA ALA A 10 19.36 25.27 9.02
C ALA A 10 18.04 24.78 8.40
N GLU A 11 17.74 25.30 7.21
CA GLU A 11 16.60 24.89 6.41
C GLU A 11 16.73 23.37 6.11
N PRO A 12 15.72 22.54 6.39
CA PRO A 12 15.81 21.11 6.15
C PRO A 12 16.05 20.87 4.66
N PRO A 13 16.95 19.93 4.29
CA PRO A 13 17.35 19.74 2.90
C PRO A 13 16.12 19.45 2.04
N ALA A 14 15.89 20.31 1.04
CA ALA A 14 14.85 20.12 0.05
C ALA A 14 15.09 18.79 -0.68
N LEU A 15 14.19 17.83 -0.46
CA LEU A 15 14.23 16.51 -1.09
C LEU A 15 14.38 16.67 -2.62
N GLY A 16 15.51 16.26 -3.18
CA GLY A 16 15.87 16.55 -4.57
C GLY A 16 14.93 15.89 -5.59
N ARG A 17 14.85 16.42 -6.82
CA ARG A 17 13.98 15.92 -7.90
C ARG A 17 14.01 14.39 -8.09
N GLY A 18 15.16 13.75 -7.88
CA GLY A 18 15.31 12.30 -7.96
C GLY A 18 14.51 11.53 -6.90
N ALA A 19 14.33 12.09 -5.71
CA ALA A 19 13.52 11.47 -4.65
C ALA A 19 12.03 11.51 -4.99
N THR A 20 11.53 12.58 -5.62
CA THR A 20 10.14 12.64 -6.10
C THR A 20 9.88 11.60 -7.20
N THR A 21 10.84 11.39 -8.11
CA THR A 21 10.74 10.31 -9.11
C THR A 21 10.72 8.92 -8.46
N LEU A 22 11.57 8.69 -7.45
CA LEU A 22 11.58 7.46 -6.66
C LEU A 22 10.25 7.20 -5.95
N LEU A 23 9.59 8.25 -5.44
CA LEU A 23 8.26 8.15 -4.83
C LEU A 23 7.19 7.73 -5.85
N PHE A 24 7.25 8.20 -7.10
CA PHE A 24 6.30 7.74 -8.12
C PHE A 24 6.59 6.32 -8.61
N VAL A 25 7.86 5.92 -8.68
CA VAL A 25 8.25 4.54 -9.01
C VAL A 25 7.77 3.57 -7.93
N THR A 26 7.91 3.93 -6.65
CA THR A 26 7.40 3.12 -5.54
C THR A 26 5.88 2.96 -5.63
N VAL A 27 5.13 4.03 -5.89
CA VAL A 27 3.67 3.94 -6.12
C VAL A 27 3.31 2.97 -7.25
N LEU A 28 4.03 3.04 -8.37
CA LEU A 28 3.78 2.14 -9.50
C LEU A 28 4.00 0.67 -9.09
N VAL A 29 5.15 0.38 -8.46
CA VAL A 29 5.52 -0.96 -8.03
C VAL A 29 4.53 -1.51 -7.00
N ILE A 30 4.14 -0.67 -6.06
CA ILE A 30 3.19 -1.00 -5.00
C ILE A 30 1.83 -1.32 -5.60
N ALA A 31 1.27 -0.45 -6.44
CA ALA A 31 -0.03 -0.67 -7.08
C ALA A 31 -0.04 -1.96 -7.92
N THR A 32 1.05 -2.26 -8.64
CA THR A 32 1.24 -3.55 -9.32
C THR A 32 1.22 -4.71 -8.33
N SER A 33 1.96 -4.62 -7.22
CA SER A 33 2.06 -5.71 -6.25
C SER A 33 0.75 -5.98 -5.50
N GLY A 34 0.03 -4.93 -5.08
CA GLY A 34 -1.24 -5.04 -4.36
C GLY A 34 -2.29 -5.77 -5.18
N LEU A 35 -2.40 -5.44 -6.48
CA LEU A 35 -3.34 -6.08 -7.39
C LEU A 35 -2.93 -7.53 -7.72
N VAL A 36 -1.63 -7.81 -7.88
CA VAL A 36 -1.12 -9.18 -8.02
C VAL A 36 -1.50 -10.04 -6.80
N TYR A 37 -1.35 -9.52 -5.57
CA TYR A 37 -1.69 -10.26 -4.36
C TYR A 37 -3.19 -10.55 -4.25
N GLU A 38 -4.03 -9.58 -4.62
CA GLU A 38 -5.48 -9.75 -4.69
C GLU A 38 -5.87 -10.84 -5.70
N LEU A 39 -5.31 -10.80 -6.92
CA LEU A 39 -5.62 -11.77 -7.96
C LEU A 39 -5.10 -13.17 -7.64
N LEU A 40 -3.92 -13.28 -7.02
CA LEU A 40 -3.40 -14.55 -6.53
C LEU A 40 -4.33 -15.14 -5.46
N ALA A 41 -4.77 -14.33 -4.49
CA ALA A 41 -5.70 -14.78 -3.46
C ALA A 41 -7.04 -15.24 -4.05
N GLY A 42 -7.61 -14.46 -4.98
CA GLY A 42 -8.86 -14.82 -5.69
C GLY A 42 -8.73 -16.07 -6.54
N THR A 43 -7.57 -16.28 -7.18
CA THR A 43 -7.28 -17.48 -7.97
C THR A 43 -7.15 -18.72 -7.08
N VAL A 44 -6.40 -18.63 -5.98
CA VAL A 44 -6.27 -19.72 -5.01
C VAL A 44 -7.64 -20.05 -4.40
N ALA A 45 -8.41 -19.04 -4.01
CA ALA A 45 -9.77 -19.23 -3.48
C ALA A 45 -10.68 -19.93 -4.49
N SER A 46 -10.66 -19.50 -5.75
CA SER A 46 -11.45 -20.10 -6.83
C SER A 46 -11.08 -21.56 -7.09
N TYR A 47 -9.77 -21.88 -7.09
CA TYR A 47 -9.29 -23.25 -7.27
C TYR A 47 -9.62 -24.17 -6.09
N VAL A 48 -9.65 -23.62 -4.88
CA VAL A 48 -9.88 -24.39 -3.64
C VAL A 48 -11.37 -24.56 -3.32
N LEU A 49 -12.18 -23.51 -3.52
CA LEU A 49 -13.58 -23.47 -3.10
C LEU A 49 -14.57 -23.71 -4.26
N GLY A 50 -14.11 -23.73 -5.51
CA GLY A 50 -14.87 -24.23 -6.67
C GLY A 50 -15.90 -23.27 -7.30
N ASP A 51 -16.33 -22.23 -6.59
CA ASP A 51 -17.20 -21.17 -7.13
C ASP A 51 -16.43 -19.86 -7.37
N SER A 52 -15.83 -19.75 -8.56
CA SER A 52 -14.93 -18.63 -8.89
C SER A 52 -15.62 -17.26 -8.82
N VAL A 53 -16.89 -17.14 -9.20
CA VAL A 53 -17.57 -15.84 -9.24
C VAL A 53 -17.79 -15.32 -7.82
N THR A 54 -18.28 -16.18 -6.93
CA THR A 54 -18.47 -15.81 -5.53
C THR A 54 -17.13 -15.47 -4.88
N GLN A 55 -16.09 -16.30 -5.08
CA GLN A 55 -14.80 -16.11 -4.42
C GLN A 55 -14.05 -14.87 -4.92
N PHE A 56 -14.03 -14.60 -6.23
CA PHE A 56 -13.46 -13.34 -6.73
C PHE A 56 -14.25 -12.13 -6.21
N SER A 57 -15.57 -12.18 -6.23
CA SER A 57 -16.41 -11.05 -5.79
C SER A 57 -16.25 -10.74 -4.31
N THR A 58 -16.21 -11.76 -3.45
CA THR A 58 -16.00 -11.58 -2.01
C THR A 58 -14.58 -11.19 -1.68
N THR A 59 -13.58 -11.70 -2.42
CA THR A 59 -12.18 -11.29 -2.29
C THR A 59 -12.03 -9.81 -2.61
N ILE A 60 -12.49 -9.37 -3.78
CA ILE A 60 -12.43 -7.96 -4.21
C ILE A 60 -13.20 -7.08 -3.22
N GLY A 61 -14.42 -7.46 -2.85
CA GLY A 61 -15.24 -6.70 -1.90
C GLY A 61 -14.56 -6.55 -0.53
N THR A 62 -13.96 -7.62 -0.01
CA THR A 62 -13.22 -7.60 1.27
C THR A 62 -11.95 -6.78 1.15
N TYR A 63 -11.22 -6.90 0.04
CA TYR A 63 -10.00 -6.16 -0.23
C TYR A 63 -10.26 -4.65 -0.31
N LEU A 64 -11.27 -4.22 -1.07
CA LEU A 64 -11.69 -2.82 -1.15
C LEU A 64 -12.15 -2.27 0.22
N PHE A 65 -12.89 -3.07 0.99
CA PHE A 65 -13.27 -2.68 2.36
C PHE A 65 -12.05 -2.49 3.27
N ALA A 66 -11.09 -3.42 3.20
CA ALA A 66 -9.84 -3.33 3.95
C ALA A 66 -8.98 -2.15 3.51
N MET A 67 -8.91 -1.83 2.21
CA MET A 67 -8.27 -0.60 1.72
C MET A 67 -8.93 0.66 2.28
N GLY A 68 -10.27 0.68 2.36
CA GLY A 68 -11.01 1.74 3.06
C GLY A 68 -10.61 1.86 4.53
N LEU A 69 -10.45 0.74 5.22
CA LEU A 69 -9.98 0.70 6.62
C LEU A 69 -8.55 1.23 6.75
N GLY A 70 -7.64 0.83 5.87
CA GLY A 70 -6.27 1.36 5.81
C GLY A 70 -6.24 2.87 5.61
N SER A 71 -7.03 3.36 4.65
CA SER A 71 -7.15 4.79 4.37
C SER A 71 -7.68 5.56 5.58
N TYR A 72 -8.68 5.01 6.27
CA TYR A 72 -9.16 5.54 7.54
C TYR A 72 -8.08 5.54 8.63
N LEU A 73 -7.29 4.47 8.75
CA LEU A 73 -6.24 4.35 9.76
C LEU A 73 -5.07 5.31 9.51
N SER A 74 -4.86 5.73 8.26
CA SER A 74 -3.78 6.65 7.87
C SER A 74 -3.78 7.96 8.67
N ARG A 75 -4.95 8.40 9.15
CA ARG A 75 -5.09 9.63 9.96
C ARG A 75 -4.48 9.53 11.36
N PHE A 76 -4.27 8.30 11.86
CA PHE A 76 -3.62 8.07 13.16
C PHE A 76 -2.09 7.98 13.02
N VAL A 77 -1.57 7.87 11.80
CA VAL A 77 -0.12 7.87 11.54
C VAL A 77 0.41 9.30 11.67
N LYS A 78 1.20 9.53 12.72
CA LYS A 78 1.81 10.83 13.08
C LYS A 78 3.33 10.72 13.13
N GLY A 79 4.00 11.88 13.09
CA GLY A 79 5.47 11.97 13.09
C GLY A 79 6.04 11.99 11.68
N ASP A 80 7.17 11.32 11.48
CA ASP A 80 7.83 11.22 10.17
C ASP A 80 7.02 10.35 9.20
N VAL A 81 6.17 10.99 8.42
CA VAL A 81 5.25 10.34 7.47
C VAL A 81 6.03 9.58 6.39
N ALA A 82 7.17 10.10 5.94
CA ALA A 82 7.99 9.46 4.92
C ALA A 82 8.60 8.14 5.42
N ARG A 83 9.12 8.14 6.66
CA ARG A 83 9.61 6.91 7.29
C ARG A 83 8.49 5.89 7.50
N ARG A 84 7.31 6.33 7.95
CA ARG A 84 6.14 5.46 8.15
C ARG A 84 5.64 4.86 6.85
N PHE A 85 5.65 5.63 5.76
CA PHE A 85 5.31 5.13 4.43
C PHE A 85 6.24 3.99 4.02
N LEU A 86 7.57 4.15 4.20
CA LEU A 86 8.53 3.09 3.92
C LEU A 86 8.32 1.84 4.80
N GLU A 87 8.00 2.02 6.09
CA GLU A 87 7.68 0.91 6.98
C GLU A 87 6.45 0.12 6.52
N VAL A 88 5.40 0.83 6.06
CA VAL A 88 4.19 0.22 5.50
C VAL A 88 4.50 -0.53 4.21
N GLU A 89 5.28 0.06 3.31
CA GLU A 89 5.66 -0.56 2.03
C GLU A 89 6.46 -1.85 2.24
N LEU A 90 7.43 -1.84 3.16
CA LEU A 90 8.18 -3.04 3.53
C LEU A 90 7.29 -4.10 4.18
N ALA A 91 6.33 -3.71 5.02
CA ALA A 91 5.38 -4.63 5.60
C ALA A 91 4.44 -5.24 4.54
N ALA A 92 3.93 -4.42 3.61
CA ALA A 92 3.07 -4.87 2.51
C ALA A 92 3.82 -5.85 1.59
N ALA A 93 5.06 -5.53 1.22
CA ALA A 93 5.90 -6.40 0.40
C ALA A 93 6.19 -7.75 1.07
N LEU A 94 6.46 -7.76 2.38
CA LEU A 94 6.71 -8.98 3.14
C LEU A 94 5.44 -9.84 3.28
N VAL A 95 4.33 -9.23 3.70
CA VAL A 95 3.06 -9.96 3.92
C VAL A 95 2.48 -10.42 2.59
N GLY A 96 2.45 -9.54 1.59
CA GLY A 96 1.93 -9.84 0.26
C GLY A 96 2.82 -10.82 -0.50
N GLY A 97 4.14 -10.62 -0.55
CA GLY A 97 5.06 -11.56 -1.19
C GLY A 97 5.08 -12.94 -0.53
N GLY A 98 4.87 -13.00 0.79
CA GLY A 98 4.74 -14.25 1.55
C GLY A 98 3.35 -14.90 1.51
N SER A 99 2.33 -14.21 0.97
CA SER A 99 0.94 -14.65 1.04
C SER A 99 0.67 -15.95 0.28
N ALA A 100 1.20 -16.10 -0.94
CA ALA A 100 0.99 -17.28 -1.77
C ALA A 100 1.50 -18.58 -1.09
N PRO A 101 2.78 -18.69 -0.66
CA PRO A 101 3.24 -19.90 0.04
C PRO A 101 2.51 -20.11 1.37
N LEU A 102 2.15 -19.05 2.09
CA LEU A 102 1.38 -19.14 3.34
C LEU A 102 -0.02 -19.72 3.10
N LEU A 103 -0.73 -19.25 2.08
CA LEU A 103 -2.06 -19.75 1.72
C LEU A 103 -1.98 -21.19 1.20
N PHE A 104 -0.97 -21.54 0.40
CA PHE A 104 -0.76 -22.93 -0.05
C PHE A 104 -0.47 -23.90 1.11
N LEU A 105 0.40 -23.53 2.04
CA LEU A 105 0.69 -24.34 3.24
C LEU A 105 -0.53 -24.40 4.18
N GLY A 106 -1.25 -23.29 4.30
CA GLY A 106 -2.47 -23.17 5.07
C GLY A 106 -3.58 -24.07 4.52
N PHE A 107 -3.73 -24.14 3.20
CA PHE A 107 -4.70 -25.06 2.56
C PHE A 107 -4.44 -26.51 2.94
N ALA A 108 -3.18 -26.95 3.01
CA ALA A 108 -2.82 -28.32 3.35
C ALA A 108 -3.00 -28.69 4.84
N ARG A 109 -3.13 -27.70 5.75
CA ARG A 109 -3.13 -27.93 7.21
C ARG A 109 -4.27 -27.29 8.00
N ALA A 110 -4.91 -26.26 7.47
CA ALA A 110 -5.91 -25.49 8.20
C ALA A 110 -7.30 -26.14 8.08
N GLN A 111 -7.96 -26.36 9.22
CA GLN A 111 -9.36 -26.78 9.27
C GLN A 111 -10.32 -25.68 8.77
N SER A 112 -9.88 -24.41 8.71
CA SER A 112 -10.67 -23.25 8.30
C SER A 112 -9.88 -22.34 7.36
N PHE A 113 -9.64 -22.82 6.14
CA PHE A 113 -8.89 -22.09 5.10
C PHE A 113 -9.47 -20.71 4.77
N GLU A 114 -10.80 -20.58 4.72
CA GLU A 114 -11.48 -19.30 4.44
C GLU A 114 -11.11 -18.20 5.45
N VAL A 115 -11.02 -18.54 6.73
CA VAL A 115 -10.64 -17.58 7.79
C VAL A 115 -9.21 -17.08 7.56
N LEU A 116 -8.29 -17.97 7.20
CA LEU A 116 -6.92 -17.61 6.87
C LEU A 116 -6.86 -16.72 5.62
N LEU A 117 -7.60 -17.09 4.57
CA LEU A 117 -7.70 -16.34 3.32
C LEU A 117 -8.17 -14.90 3.58
N TYR A 118 -9.32 -14.72 4.23
CA TYR A 118 -9.87 -13.39 4.49
C TYR A 118 -9.01 -12.60 5.49
N ALA A 119 -8.35 -13.25 6.44
CA ALA A 119 -7.39 -12.57 7.32
C ALA A 119 -6.20 -12.00 6.52
N VAL A 120 -5.64 -12.77 5.59
CA VAL A 120 -4.55 -12.31 4.71
C VAL A 120 -5.02 -11.15 3.82
N ILE A 121 -6.19 -11.26 3.20
CA ILE A 121 -6.79 -10.20 2.37
C ILE A 121 -6.97 -8.92 3.19
N VAL A 122 -7.51 -9.02 4.40
CA VAL A 122 -7.72 -7.85 5.27
C VAL A 122 -6.39 -7.19 5.66
N VAL A 123 -5.37 -7.96 6.01
CA VAL A 123 -4.05 -7.41 6.37
C VAL A 123 -3.42 -6.70 5.17
N ILE A 124 -3.36 -7.34 4.00
CA ILE A 124 -2.77 -6.75 2.79
C ILE A 124 -3.57 -5.52 2.38
N GLY A 125 -4.89 -5.62 2.27
CA GLY A 125 -5.74 -4.49 1.87
C GLY A 125 -5.63 -3.32 2.83
N THR A 126 -5.51 -3.56 4.14
CA THR A 126 -5.29 -2.48 5.12
C THR A 126 -3.94 -1.80 4.94
N LEU A 127 -2.87 -2.57 4.68
CA LEU A 127 -1.54 -2.01 4.42
C LEU A 127 -1.53 -1.19 3.14
N VAL A 128 -2.10 -1.71 2.05
CA VAL A 128 -2.19 -1.01 0.76
C VAL A 128 -3.05 0.27 0.89
N GLY A 129 -4.17 0.19 1.61
CA GLY A 129 -5.03 1.34 1.86
C GLY A 129 -4.36 2.50 2.60
N LEU A 130 -3.29 2.26 3.35
CA LEU A 130 -2.52 3.30 4.03
C LEU A 130 -1.65 4.11 3.07
N GLU A 131 -1.26 3.56 1.92
CA GLU A 131 -0.20 4.11 1.08
C GLU A 131 -0.62 5.39 0.37
N ILE A 132 -1.78 5.40 -0.30
CA ILE A 132 -2.27 6.55 -1.06
C ILE A 132 -2.40 7.80 -0.17
N PRO A 133 -3.04 7.76 1.01
CA PRO A 133 -3.11 8.93 1.88
C PRO A 133 -1.76 9.37 2.45
N LEU A 134 -0.86 8.42 2.80
CA LEU A 134 0.47 8.75 3.32
C LEU A 134 1.32 9.42 2.24
N LEU A 135 1.31 8.90 1.02
CA LEU A 135 1.98 9.49 -0.12
C LEU A 135 1.43 10.89 -0.42
N MET A 136 0.10 11.06 -0.43
CA MET A 136 -0.52 12.38 -0.61
C MET A 136 -0.02 13.37 0.45
N ARG A 137 0.14 12.94 1.71
CA ARG A 137 0.70 13.79 2.78
C ARG A 137 2.17 14.14 2.56
N ILE A 138 2.99 13.22 2.04
CA ILE A 138 4.41 13.47 1.73
C ILE A 138 4.56 14.49 0.60
N LEU A 139 3.72 14.37 -0.44
CA LEU A 139 3.82 15.19 -1.64
C LEU A 139 3.02 16.51 -1.56
N LYS A 140 2.18 16.69 -0.54
CA LYS A 140 1.32 17.87 -0.35
C LYS A 140 2.09 19.20 -0.36
N GLU A 141 3.32 19.22 0.15
CA GLU A 141 4.16 20.43 0.20
C GLU A 141 4.88 20.71 -1.13
N ARG A 142 4.77 19.82 -2.12
CA ARG A 142 5.55 19.88 -3.38
C ARG A 142 4.68 20.11 -4.62
N LEU A 143 3.37 19.87 -4.51
CA LEU A 143 2.43 19.90 -5.63
C LEU A 143 1.16 20.63 -5.25
N ALA A 144 0.53 21.30 -6.22
CA ALA A 144 -0.83 21.80 -6.08
C ALA A 144 -1.81 20.63 -5.86
N PHE A 145 -2.95 20.86 -5.21
CA PHE A 145 -3.88 19.80 -4.85
C PHE A 145 -4.41 19.03 -6.07
N GLU A 146 -4.78 19.74 -7.14
CA GLU A 146 -5.29 19.13 -8.37
C GLU A 146 -4.23 18.26 -9.05
N GLU A 147 -2.99 18.76 -9.10
CA GLU A 147 -1.85 18.04 -9.68
C GLU A 147 -1.46 16.83 -8.83
N LEU A 148 -1.47 16.97 -7.51
CA LEU A 148 -1.21 15.90 -6.56
C LEU A 148 -2.19 14.74 -6.75
N VAL A 149 -3.50 15.02 -6.69
CA VAL A 149 -4.54 14.01 -6.83
C VAL A 149 -4.46 13.34 -8.20
N SER A 150 -4.31 14.13 -9.26
CA SER A 150 -4.21 13.63 -10.63
C SER A 150 -3.00 12.69 -10.81
N LYS A 151 -1.80 13.11 -10.39
CA LYS A 151 -0.60 12.27 -10.52
C LYS A 151 -0.69 11.00 -9.69
N VAL A 152 -1.07 11.11 -8.42
CA VAL A 152 -1.14 9.95 -7.52
C VAL A 152 -2.12 8.90 -8.05
N LEU A 153 -3.34 9.30 -8.43
CA LEU A 153 -4.32 8.38 -8.99
C LEU A 153 -3.91 7.83 -10.35
N THR A 154 -3.26 8.64 -11.19
CA THR A 154 -2.77 8.15 -12.50
C THR A 154 -1.73 7.05 -12.31
N PHE A 155 -0.75 7.25 -11.42
CA PHE A 155 0.26 6.21 -11.15
C PHE A 155 -0.33 4.97 -10.48
N ASP A 156 -1.32 5.14 -9.59
CA ASP A 156 -2.06 4.03 -8.99
C ASP A 156 -2.79 3.20 -10.06
N TYR A 157 -3.57 3.84 -10.93
CA TYR A 157 -4.30 3.13 -11.99
C TYR A 157 -3.40 2.50 -13.04
N VAL A 158 -2.30 3.17 -13.42
CA VAL A 158 -1.31 2.58 -14.34
C VAL A 158 -0.60 1.39 -13.69
N GLY A 159 -0.25 1.48 -12.41
CA GLY A 159 0.37 0.38 -11.67
C GLY A 159 -0.58 -0.80 -11.52
N ALA A 160 -1.85 -0.55 -11.22
CA ALA A 160 -2.91 -1.55 -11.19
C ALA A 160 -3.04 -2.28 -12.54
N LEU A 161 -3.02 -1.56 -13.66
CA LEU A 161 -3.06 -2.15 -15.00
C LEU A 161 -1.87 -3.10 -15.28
N PHE A 162 -0.67 -2.79 -14.79
CA PHE A 162 0.47 -3.68 -14.93
C PHE A 162 0.38 -4.93 -14.04
N GLY A 163 -0.38 -4.86 -12.95
CA GLY A 163 -0.59 -5.97 -12.01
C GLY A 163 -1.72 -6.91 -12.38
N SER A 164 -2.63 -6.50 -13.28
CA SER A 164 -3.81 -7.26 -13.72
C SER A 164 -3.54 -8.14 -14.92
#